data_AF-C8W876-F1
#
_entry.id   AF-C8W876-F1
#
_cell.length_a   1.000
_cell.length_b   1.000
_cell.length_c   1.000
_cell.angle_alpha   90.00
_cell.angle_beta   90.00
_cell.angle_gamma   90.00
#
_symmetry.space_group_name_H-M   'P 1'
#
loop_
_entity.id
_entity.type
_entity.pdbx_description
1 polymer ?
#
loop_
_entity_poly.entity_id
_entity_poly.type
_entity_poly.pdbx_seq_one_letter_code
_entity_poly.pdbx_strand_id
1 'polypeptide(L)'
;MTPEQRAVKWFEKVPEADQLSFDERLAICKKTANTTALVFVVLFLLEWILAYTLTDGSFAFIMTDILNSILLGTGGRVTTRKTAVVGLFVVAPLLIIPTIVTVLVRPIIFKNEIKKYLK
;
A
#
# COMPACT_ATOMS: atom_id res chain seq x y z
N MET A 1 -1.25 19.61 -1.06
CA MET A 1 -0.96 19.45 -2.50
C MET A 1 -2.25 19.16 -3.23
N THR A 2 -2.65 20.02 -4.17
CA THR A 2 -3.86 19.80 -4.98
C THR A 2 -3.66 18.62 -5.94
N PRO A 3 -4.73 17.97 -6.44
CA PRO A 3 -4.60 16.92 -7.45
C PRO A 3 -3.91 17.41 -8.74
N GLU A 4 -4.08 18.68 -9.06
CA GLU A 4 -3.49 19.39 -10.19
C GLU A 4 -1.97 19.46 -10.09
N GLN A 5 -1.45 20.01 -8.97
CA GLN A 5 -0.02 20.04 -8.65
C GLN A 5 0.58 18.62 -8.64
N ARG A 6 -0.20 17.62 -8.19
CA ARG A 6 0.24 16.22 -8.16
C ARG A 6 0.41 15.67 -9.57
N ALA A 7 -0.53 15.95 -10.48
CA ALA A 7 -0.43 15.54 -11.88
C ALA A 7 0.81 16.18 -12.53
N VAL A 8 0.96 17.51 -12.46
CA VAL A 8 2.13 18.21 -13.03
C VAL A 8 3.45 17.58 -12.57
N LYS A 9 3.63 17.35 -11.26
CA LYS A 9 4.85 16.75 -10.70
C LYS A 9 5.10 15.28 -11.11
N TRP A 10 4.08 14.55 -11.55
CA TRP A 10 4.26 13.19 -12.09
C TRP A 10 4.61 13.21 -13.59
N PHE A 11 4.09 14.18 -14.34
CA PHE A 11 4.33 14.33 -15.78
C PHE A 11 5.58 15.15 -16.12
N GLU A 12 6.13 15.94 -15.18
CA GLU A 12 7.37 16.74 -15.32
C GLU A 12 8.58 15.95 -15.85
N LYS A 13 8.59 14.63 -15.68
CA LYS A 13 9.65 13.71 -16.17
C LYS A 13 9.26 12.89 -17.41
N VAL A 14 8.13 13.21 -18.06
CA VAL A 14 7.60 12.45 -19.20
C VAL A 14 7.23 13.42 -20.34
N PRO A 15 8.18 13.74 -21.26
CA PRO A 15 7.92 14.70 -22.35
C PRO A 15 6.86 14.20 -23.35
N GLU A 16 6.63 12.88 -23.44
CA GLU A 16 5.53 12.29 -24.21
C GLU A 16 4.13 12.76 -23.73
N ALA A 17 4.02 13.27 -22.50
CA ALA A 17 2.76 13.74 -21.94
C ALA A 17 2.34 15.15 -22.38
N ASP A 18 3.22 15.91 -23.06
CA ASP A 18 2.89 17.26 -23.53
C ASP A 18 1.89 17.32 -24.68
N GLN A 19 1.55 16.16 -25.25
CA GLN A 19 0.45 16.01 -26.20
C GLN A 19 -0.92 15.77 -25.53
N LEU A 20 -0.97 15.41 -24.23
CA LEU A 20 -2.22 15.13 -23.52
C LEU A 20 -2.79 16.37 -22.84
N SER A 21 -4.12 16.52 -22.92
CA SER A 21 -4.89 17.53 -22.21
C SER A 21 -4.83 17.34 -20.69
N PHE A 22 -5.17 18.40 -19.95
CA PHE A 22 -5.12 18.38 -18.49
C PHE A 22 -6.06 17.33 -17.87
N ASP A 23 -7.26 17.16 -18.43
CA ASP A 23 -8.23 16.18 -17.95
C ASP A 23 -7.78 14.73 -18.17
N GLU A 24 -7.10 14.44 -19.29
CA GLU A 24 -6.53 13.12 -19.56
C GLU A 24 -5.36 12.82 -18.61
N ARG A 25 -4.47 13.80 -18.37
CA ARG A 25 -3.41 13.69 -17.35
C ARG A 25 -3.99 13.38 -15.97
N LEU A 26 -5.08 14.05 -15.57
CA LEU A 26 -5.78 13.81 -14.31
C LEU A 26 -6.43 12.41 -14.27
N ALA A 27 -7.07 11.98 -15.36
CA ALA A 27 -7.67 10.65 -15.50
C ALA A 27 -6.62 9.54 -15.39
N ILE A 28 -5.48 9.67 -16.08
CA ILE A 28 -4.34 8.75 -15.99
C ILE A 28 -3.80 8.70 -14.56
N CYS A 29 -3.64 9.84 -13.89
CA CYS A 29 -3.19 9.87 -12.50
C CYS A 29 -4.16 9.14 -11.57
N LYS A 30 -5.48 9.39 -11.71
CA LYS A 30 -6.53 8.74 -10.90
C LYS A 30 -6.58 7.23 -11.15
N LYS A 31 -6.52 6.81 -12.41
CA LYS A 31 -6.54 5.40 -12.83
C LYS A 31 -5.28 4.66 -12.38
N THR A 32 -4.10 5.24 -12.59
CA THR A 32 -2.81 4.70 -12.11
C THR A 32 -2.81 4.53 -10.60
N ALA A 33 -3.30 5.53 -9.85
CA ALA A 33 -3.41 5.45 -8.39
C ALA A 33 -4.37 4.33 -7.96
N ASN A 34 -5.53 4.21 -8.60
CA ASN A 34 -6.51 3.17 -8.29
C ASN A 34 -5.99 1.75 -8.61
N THR A 35 -5.35 1.56 -9.76
CA THR A 35 -4.73 0.27 -10.12
C THR A 35 -3.57 -0.08 -9.18
N THR A 36 -2.74 0.90 -8.80
CA THR A 36 -1.65 0.66 -7.82
C THR A 36 -2.20 0.30 -6.45
N ALA A 37 -3.28 0.95 -6.00
CA ALA A 37 -3.96 0.62 -4.74
C ALA A 37 -4.63 -0.77 -4.78
N LEU A 38 -5.22 -1.17 -5.91
CA LEU A 38 -5.77 -2.51 -6.09
C LEU A 38 -4.65 -3.58 -6.02
N VAL A 39 -3.51 -3.35 -6.68
CA VAL A 39 -2.34 -4.22 -6.57
C VAL A 39 -1.84 -4.31 -5.14
N PHE A 40 -1.80 -3.20 -4.38
CA PHE A 40 -1.45 -3.21 -2.96
C PHE A 40 -2.36 -4.14 -2.15
N VAL A 41 -3.68 -3.98 -2.29
CA VAL A 41 -4.68 -4.74 -1.52
C VAL A 41 -4.63 -6.22 -1.86
N VAL A 42 -4.50 -6.57 -3.14
CA VAL A 42 -4.38 -7.98 -3.58
C VAL A 42 -3.11 -8.63 -3.04
N LEU A 43 -1.96 -7.95 -3.10
CA LEU A 43 -0.70 -8.47 -2.54
C LEU A 43 -0.76 -8.61 -1.02
N PHE A 44 -1.28 -7.61 -0.31
CA PHE A 44 -1.42 -7.65 1.14
C PHE A 44 -2.33 -8.79 1.62
N LEU A 45 -3.45 -9.03 0.94
CA LEU A 45 -4.33 -10.18 1.22
C LEU A 45 -3.65 -11.50 0.89
N LEU A 46 -2.91 -11.59 -0.21
CA LEU A 46 -2.17 -12.79 -0.60
C LEU A 46 -1.09 -13.14 0.43
N GLU A 47 -0.33 -12.15 0.92
CA GLU A 47 0.67 -12.34 1.97
C GLU A 47 0.03 -12.77 3.30
N TRP A 48 -1.11 -12.20 3.67
CA TRP A 48 -1.89 -12.65 4.83
C TRP A 48 -2.33 -14.10 4.73
N ILE A 49 -2.87 -14.51 3.57
CA ILE A 49 -3.29 -15.88 3.32
C ILE A 49 -2.08 -16.82 3.36
N LEU A 50 -0.96 -16.43 2.74
CA LEU A 50 0.27 -17.22 2.70
C LEU A 50 0.90 -17.39 4.10
N ALA A 51 0.94 -16.32 4.90
CA ALA A 51 1.41 -16.37 6.28
C ALA A 51 0.53 -17.28 7.17
N TYR A 52 -0.79 -17.24 6.95
CA TYR A 52 -1.73 -18.12 7.65
C TYR A 52 -1.55 -19.59 7.24
N THR A 53 -1.47 -19.91 5.95
CA THR A 53 -1.35 -21.29 5.46
C THR A 53 0.01 -21.91 5.72
N LEU A 54 1.12 -21.16 5.59
CA LEU A 54 2.47 -21.66 5.87
C LEU A 54 2.74 -21.94 7.35
N THR A 55 1.86 -21.49 8.26
CA THR A 55 2.01 -21.67 9.71
C THR A 55 0.88 -22.49 10.33
N ASP A 56 0.01 -23.10 9.52
CA ASP A 56 -1.20 -23.80 9.97
C ASP A 56 -2.05 -22.96 10.95
N GLY A 57 -2.15 -21.65 10.69
CA GLY A 57 -2.84 -20.68 11.55
C GLY A 57 -2.07 -20.27 12.82
N SER A 58 -0.92 -20.89 13.13
CA SER A 58 -0.06 -20.54 14.27
C SER A 58 0.37 -19.08 14.23
N PHE A 59 0.54 -18.47 13.05
CA PHE A 59 0.79 -17.03 12.91
C PHE A 59 -0.23 -16.17 13.68
N ALA A 60 -1.52 -16.47 13.60
CA ALA A 60 -2.56 -15.72 14.32
C ALA A 60 -2.46 -15.90 15.85
N PHE A 61 -2.09 -17.10 16.31
CA PHE A 61 -1.83 -17.37 17.72
C PHE A 61 -0.59 -16.61 18.21
N ILE A 62 0.51 -16.62 17.45
CA ILE A 62 1.74 -15.88 17.77
C ILE A 62 1.45 -14.37 17.85
N MET A 63 0.71 -13.80 16.91
CA MET A 63 0.28 -12.38 16.98
C MET A 63 -0.53 -12.10 18.26
N THR A 64 -1.44 -13.00 18.62
CA THR A 64 -2.30 -12.88 19.80
C THR A 64 -1.51 -13.02 21.10
N ASP A 65 -0.49 -13.88 21.15
CA ASP A 65 0.36 -14.09 22.32
C ASP A 65 1.39 -12.97 22.51
N ILE A 66 1.93 -12.41 21.42
CA ILE A 66 2.71 -11.16 21.45
C ILE A 66 1.84 -9.99 21.95
N LEU A 67 0.59 -9.89 21.48
CA LEU A 67 -0.37 -8.91 22.00
C LEU A 67 -0.60 -9.12 23.51
N ASN A 68 -1.00 -10.33 23.92
CA ASN A 68 -1.29 -10.62 25.33
C ASN A 68 -0.09 -10.41 26.25
N SER A 69 1.11 -10.86 25.88
CA SER A 69 2.32 -10.67 26.69
C SER A 69 2.69 -9.19 26.89
N ILE A 70 2.54 -8.35 25.86
CA ILE A 70 2.78 -6.90 25.97
C ILE A 70 1.67 -6.19 26.76
N LEU A 71 0.41 -6.62 26.59
CA LEU A 71 -0.73 -6.09 27.33
C LEU A 71 -0.67 -6.46 28.82
N LEU A 72 -0.33 -7.70 29.16
CA LEU A 72 -0.23 -8.20 30.54
C LEU A 72 1.05 -7.72 31.25
N GLY A 73 2.18 -7.63 30.54
CA GLY A 73 3.43 -7.08 31.09
C GLY A 73 3.35 -5.58 31.42
N THR A 74 2.36 -4.87 30.86
CA THR A 74 2.07 -3.48 31.21
C THR A 74 1.20 -3.44 32.47
N GLY A 75 1.84 -3.51 33.65
CA GLY A 75 1.19 -3.56 34.99
C GLY A 75 0.36 -2.33 35.43
N GLY A 76 -0.19 -1.55 34.49
CA GLY A 76 -1.10 -0.44 34.76
C GLY A 76 -2.07 -0.25 33.59
N ARG A 77 -3.33 0.11 33.91
CA ARG A 77 -4.49 0.25 33.00
C ARG A 77 -4.10 0.48 31.53
N VAL A 78 -4.18 -0.57 30.73
CA VAL A 78 -3.85 -0.49 29.31
C VAL A 78 -4.93 0.28 28.57
N THR A 79 -4.59 1.49 28.13
CA THR A 79 -5.48 2.34 27.34
C THR A 79 -5.57 1.79 25.91
N THR A 80 -6.74 1.84 25.27
CA THR A 80 -6.99 1.35 23.89
C THR A 80 -5.94 1.82 22.87
N ARG A 81 -5.37 3.02 23.08
CA ARG A 81 -4.30 3.60 22.27
C ARG A 81 -2.98 2.81 22.31
N LYS A 82 -2.63 2.18 23.45
CA LYS A 82 -1.44 1.32 23.56
C LYS A 82 -1.65 0.02 22.79
N THR A 83 -2.80 -0.63 22.96
CA THR A 83 -3.20 -1.84 22.22
C THR A 83 -3.13 -1.64 20.70
N ALA A 84 -3.65 -0.51 20.20
CA ALA A 84 -3.61 -0.18 18.78
C ALA A 84 -2.18 -0.01 18.24
N VAL A 85 -1.27 0.61 19.00
CA VAL A 85 0.15 0.76 18.61
C VAL A 85 0.85 -0.60 18.56
N VAL A 86 0.64 -1.48 19.55
CA VAL A 86 1.24 -2.82 19.56
C VAL A 86 0.72 -3.66 18.39
N GLY A 87 -0.59 -3.65 18.13
CA GLY A 87 -1.16 -4.33 16.96
C GLY A 87 -0.59 -3.83 15.63
N LEU A 88 -0.35 -2.52 15.50
CA LEU A 88 0.31 -1.97 14.32
C LEU A 88 1.75 -2.49 14.17
N PHE A 89 2.54 -2.57 15.24
CA PHE A 89 3.91 -3.12 15.19
C PHE A 89 3.93 -4.61 14.80
N VAL A 90 2.95 -5.40 15.24
CA VAL A 90 2.84 -6.83 14.90
C VAL A 90 2.44 -7.02 13.43
N VAL A 91 1.62 -6.14 12.86
CA VAL A 91 1.21 -6.19 11.43
C VAL A 91 2.23 -5.52 10.50
N ALA A 92 3.03 -4.57 10.99
CA ALA A 92 3.96 -3.77 10.17
C ALA A 92 4.91 -4.58 9.25
N PRO A 93 5.47 -5.74 9.64
CA PRO A 93 6.29 -6.55 8.75
C PRO A 93 5.58 -6.98 7.46
N LEU A 94 4.27 -7.28 7.52
CA LEU A 94 3.43 -7.65 6.37
C LEU A 94 3.10 -6.47 5.44
N LEU A 95 3.50 -5.24 5.78
CA LEU A 95 3.34 -4.07 4.91
C LEU A 95 4.60 -3.78 4.10
N ILE A 96 5.73 -4.42 4.39
CA ILE A 96 7.02 -4.13 3.75
C ILE A 96 7.00 -4.56 2.28
N ILE A 97 6.64 -5.81 2.00
CA ILE A 97 6.69 -6.38 0.65
C ILE A 97 5.64 -5.72 -0.28
N PRO A 98 4.36 -5.50 0.10
CA PRO A 98 3.38 -4.82 -0.75
C PRO A 98 3.78 -3.38 -1.04
N THR A 99 4.42 -2.69 -0.07
CA THR A 99 4.92 -1.32 -0.26
C THR A 99 6.08 -1.28 -1.27
N ILE A 100 7.06 -2.17 -1.16
CA ILE A 100 8.19 -2.23 -2.11
C ILE A 100 7.68 -2.55 -3.52
N VAL A 101 6.85 -3.58 -3.67
CA VAL A 101 6.32 -3.97 -4.99
C VAL A 101 5.50 -2.86 -5.62
N THR A 102 4.64 -2.17 -4.86
CA THR A 102 3.84 -1.07 -5.43
C THR A 102 4.65 0.17 -5.81
N VAL A 103 5.73 0.49 -5.09
CA VAL A 103 6.68 1.55 -5.50
C VAL A 103 7.35 1.20 -6.83
N LEU A 104 7.72 -0.06 -7.06
CA LEU A 104 8.36 -0.53 -8.30
C LEU A 104 7.37 -0.66 -9.48
N VAL A 105 6.14 -1.11 -9.22
CA VAL A 105 5.11 -1.34 -10.26
C VAL A 105 4.44 -0.05 -10.72
N ARG A 106 4.28 0.94 -9.83
CA ARG A 106 3.67 2.24 -10.14
C ARG A 106 4.23 2.95 -11.40
N PRO A 107 5.56 3.11 -11.61
CA PRO A 107 6.09 3.72 -12.84
C PRO A 107 5.81 2.88 -14.10
N ILE A 108 5.68 1.56 -13.97
CA ILE A 108 5.34 0.65 -15.08
C ILE A 108 3.87 0.84 -15.47
N ILE A 109 2.94 0.86 -14.50
CA ILE A 109 1.52 1.16 -14.74
C ILE A 109 1.39 2.55 -15.39
N PHE A 110 2.08 3.56 -14.86
CA PHE A 110 2.01 4.93 -15.38
C PHE A 110 2.43 5.02 -16.86
N LYS A 111 3.57 4.43 -17.23
CA LYS A 111 4.01 4.37 -18.64
C LYS A 111 3.04 3.56 -19.52
N ASN A 112 2.49 2.47 -19.00
CA ASN A 112 1.54 1.64 -19.74
C ASN A 112 0.18 2.32 -19.95
N GLU A 113 -0.28 3.14 -19.00
CA GLU A 113 -1.49 3.95 -19.20
C GLU A 113 -1.24 5.08 -20.20
N ILE A 114 -0.12 5.83 -20.12
CA ILE A 114 0.22 6.86 -21.12
C ILE A 114 0.23 6.28 -22.55
N LYS A 115 0.85 5.11 -22.75
CA LYS A 115 0.85 4.39 -24.04
C LYS A 115 -0.53 3.96 -24.57
N LYS A 116 -1.57 3.92 -23.73
CA LYS A 116 -2.95 3.63 -24.16
C LYS A 116 -3.70 4.88 -24.65
N TYR A 117 -3.24 6.08 -24.29
CA TYR A 117 -3.82 7.34 -24.73
C TYR A 117 -3.08 7.95 -25.93
N LEU A 118 -1.80 7.60 -26.12
CA LEU A 118 -0.97 8.00 -27.27
C LEU A 118 -1.07 7.04 -28.49
N LYS A 119 -2.08 6.17 -28.54
CA LYS A 119 -2.29 5.17 -29.59
C LYS A 119 -3.73 5.18 -30.08
#